data_AF-A0A5D5AGV5-F1
#
_entry.id   AF-A0A5D5AGV5-F1
#
_cell.length_a   1.000
_cell.length_b   1.000
_cell.length_c   1.000
_cell.angle_alpha   90.00
_cell.angle_beta   90.00
_cell.angle_gamma   90.00
#
_symmetry.space_group_name_H-M   'P 1'
#
loop_
_entity.id
_entity.type
_entity.pdbx_description
1 polymer ?
#
loop_
_entity_poly.entity_id
_entity_poly.type
_entity_poly.pdbx_seq_one_letter_code
_entity_poly.pdbx_strand_id
1 'polypeptide(L)'
;MNATSLQNHPSVEELFNHVDTIPLALFEHLEFSFLNEFPVFAPDPWGRTREHEAPELLKGVLYCFSREIYSPEEIARELRDELLYLQCGFISPPSHQSIRRFLTDVALVVEDVFEYLVEQVAARDLLDNTFRIDSTDVHADPRDSEASWNYDPTAEADSSDTDQSDESEQDTSDGNSDDQDEQGDGGYYFGYGCLIVTTGPKLPVAAAFTEQKQVNQETVRRVTQDALAVGDPNWMLGDSAFDMLNWHDDLIEEGVVPIAPYNERNTDDPYDIEYRIEQRIKEHSDNVGVWSKQLEETYKQRSQVERTIGACKDCGLETPGVRGRVRVKSHVFLTLCLRLVIAIANYKRGANPGKTTIEVCQ
;
A
#
# COMPACT_ATOMS: atom_id res chain seq x y z
N MET A 1 60.31 26.26 -16.81
CA MET A 1 60.16 25.27 -15.72
C MET A 1 58.67 25.14 -15.48
N ASN A 2 58.05 24.05 -15.96
CA ASN A 2 56.61 23.84 -15.81
C ASN A 2 56.35 23.24 -14.43
N ALA A 3 55.56 23.96 -13.63
CA ALA A 3 55.04 23.48 -12.37
C ALA A 3 54.01 22.37 -12.66
N THR A 4 54.32 21.19 -12.15
CA THR A 4 53.49 19.99 -12.19
C THR A 4 52.16 20.27 -11.51
N SER A 5 51.07 19.97 -12.20
CA SER A 5 49.71 19.96 -11.66
C SER A 5 49.62 19.00 -10.47
N LEU A 6 49.24 19.51 -9.31
CA LEU A 6 48.74 18.70 -8.20
C LEU A 6 47.48 17.98 -8.68
N GLN A 7 47.56 16.66 -8.82
CA GLN A 7 46.39 15.81 -8.97
C GLN A 7 45.64 15.83 -7.63
N ASN A 8 44.48 16.51 -7.58
CA ASN A 8 43.53 16.33 -6.50
C ASN A 8 42.99 14.91 -6.62
N HIS A 9 43.46 14.00 -5.77
CA HIS A 9 42.86 12.69 -5.62
C HIS A 9 41.49 12.87 -4.95
N PRO A 10 40.44 12.19 -5.44
CA PRO A 10 39.14 12.24 -4.79
C PRO A 10 39.26 11.69 -3.36
N SER A 11 38.50 12.27 -2.44
CA SER A 11 38.42 11.76 -1.07
C SER A 11 37.83 10.35 -1.05
N VAL A 12 38.05 9.60 0.04
CA VAL A 12 37.45 8.27 0.22
C VAL A 12 35.90 8.37 0.17
N GLU A 13 35.35 9.44 0.72
CA GLU A 13 33.92 9.77 0.68
C GLU A 13 33.43 10.02 -0.76
N GLU A 14 34.21 10.75 -1.57
CA GLU A 14 33.94 10.91 -2.99
C GLU A 14 34.01 9.56 -3.73
N LEU A 15 34.94 8.67 -3.39
CA LEU A 15 35.00 7.32 -3.99
C LEU A 15 33.80 6.45 -3.62
N PHE A 16 33.29 6.51 -2.38
CA PHE A 16 32.08 5.79 -1.98
C PHE A 16 30.82 6.31 -2.69
N ASN A 17 30.75 7.60 -3.00
CA ASN A 17 29.68 8.16 -3.83
C ASN A 17 29.70 7.66 -5.29
N HIS A 18 30.80 7.07 -5.75
CA HIS A 18 30.88 6.42 -7.07
C HIS A 18 30.53 4.91 -7.02
N VAL A 19 30.30 4.34 -5.83
CA VAL A 19 29.85 2.95 -5.68
C VAL A 19 28.31 2.94 -5.71
N ASP A 20 27.75 2.58 -6.86
CA ASP A 20 26.30 2.44 -7.03
C ASP A 20 25.80 1.24 -6.23
N THR A 21 25.22 1.51 -5.06
CA THR A 21 24.71 0.50 -4.12
C THR A 21 23.21 0.62 -3.97
N ILE A 22 22.57 -0.45 -3.53
CA ILE A 22 21.11 -0.47 -3.34
C ILE A 22 20.64 0.62 -2.36
N PRO A 23 21.24 0.82 -1.16
CA PRO A 23 20.82 1.90 -0.26
C PRO A 23 20.95 3.30 -0.87
N LEU A 24 22.07 3.57 -1.57
CA LEU A 24 22.28 4.84 -2.24
C LEU A 24 21.20 5.06 -3.32
N ALA A 25 21.02 4.05 -4.19
CA ALA A 25 20.04 4.09 -5.26
C ALA A 25 18.59 4.24 -4.75
N LEU A 26 18.27 3.67 -3.59
CA LEU A 26 16.96 3.83 -2.94
C LEU A 26 16.75 5.26 -2.44
N PHE A 27 17.73 5.86 -1.76
CA PHE A 27 17.47 7.02 -0.90
C PHE A 27 18.05 8.36 -1.39
N GLU A 28 18.91 8.39 -2.40
CA GLU A 28 19.61 9.60 -2.87
C GLU A 28 18.65 10.74 -3.26
N HIS A 29 17.45 10.41 -3.74
CA HIS A 29 16.49 11.38 -4.27
C HIS A 29 15.29 11.62 -3.37
N LEU A 30 15.37 11.24 -2.10
CA LEU A 30 14.27 11.35 -1.13
C LEU A 30 14.66 12.25 0.03
N GLU A 31 13.67 13.02 0.48
CA GLU A 31 13.73 13.83 1.69
C GLU A 31 13.19 12.99 2.86
N PHE A 32 13.93 12.94 3.97
CA PHE A 32 13.52 12.22 5.18
C PHE A 32 13.62 13.06 6.45
N SER A 33 14.12 14.30 6.38
CA SER A 33 14.27 15.18 7.53
C SER A 33 12.92 15.64 8.10
N PHE A 34 11.83 15.53 7.34
CA PHE A 34 10.46 15.69 7.87
C PHE A 34 10.19 14.82 9.10
N LEU A 35 10.88 13.68 9.24
CA LEU A 35 10.76 12.83 10.42
C LEU A 35 11.14 13.54 11.73
N ASN A 36 12.01 14.55 11.67
CA ASN A 36 12.41 15.32 12.85
C ASN A 36 11.30 16.23 13.39
N GLU A 37 10.23 16.43 12.62
CA GLU A 37 9.08 17.23 13.02
C GLU A 37 8.10 16.46 13.92
N PHE A 38 8.13 15.12 13.89
CA PHE A 38 7.26 14.32 14.74
C PHE A 38 7.73 14.32 16.20
N PRO A 39 6.86 14.71 17.16
CA PRO A 39 7.21 14.72 18.57
C PRO A 39 7.63 13.36 19.13
N VAL A 40 7.15 12.26 18.53
CA VAL A 40 7.49 10.89 18.95
C VAL A 40 8.99 10.60 18.81
N PHE A 41 9.67 11.25 17.86
CA PHE A 41 11.11 11.07 17.64
C PHE A 41 11.97 12.08 18.39
N ALA A 42 11.35 13.10 19.02
CA ALA A 42 12.08 14.10 19.78
C ALA A 42 12.91 13.46 20.92
N PRO A 43 14.03 14.08 21.30
CA PRO A 43 14.80 13.66 22.47
C PRO A 43 13.92 13.75 23.72
N ASP A 44 13.89 12.70 24.54
CA ASP A 44 13.27 12.75 25.86
C ASP A 44 14.12 13.66 26.77
N PRO A 45 13.57 14.77 27.32
CA PRO A 45 14.32 15.68 28.20
C PRO A 45 14.91 15.00 29.44
N TRP A 46 14.31 13.89 29.88
CA TRP A 46 14.74 13.12 31.05
C TRP A 46 15.30 11.74 30.67
N GLY A 47 15.27 11.40 29.40
CA GLY A 47 15.68 10.11 28.87
C GLY A 47 17.11 10.10 28.35
N ARG A 48 17.55 8.92 27.95
CA ARG A 48 18.84 8.75 27.28
C ARG A 48 18.74 9.31 25.86
N THR A 49 19.70 10.15 25.47
CA THR A 49 19.84 10.65 24.10
C THR A 49 19.78 9.49 23.10
N ARG A 50 18.99 9.65 22.04
CA ARG A 50 18.93 8.68 20.95
C ARG A 50 20.30 8.66 20.25
N GLU A 51 20.83 7.46 20.00
CA GLU A 51 22.13 7.30 19.34
C GLU A 51 22.06 7.54 17.84
N HIS A 52 20.89 7.31 17.25
CA HIS A 52 20.63 7.44 15.82
C HIS A 52 19.39 8.29 15.59
N GLU A 53 19.40 9.04 14.50
CA GLU A 53 18.30 9.90 14.08
C GLU A 53 17.21 9.08 13.37
N ALA A 54 15.97 9.57 13.41
CA ALA A 54 14.83 8.89 12.78
C ALA A 54 14.99 8.67 11.26
N PRO A 55 15.55 9.62 10.47
CA PRO A 55 15.82 9.40 9.04
C PRO A 55 16.75 8.22 8.75
N GLU A 56 17.80 8.04 9.54
CA GLU A 56 18.76 6.93 9.38
C GLU A 56 18.05 5.59 9.66
N LEU A 57 17.26 5.55 10.73
CA LEU A 57 16.49 4.38 11.15
C LEU A 57 15.44 3.99 10.11
N LEU A 58 14.70 4.95 9.54
CA LEU A 58 13.72 4.64 8.49
C LEU A 58 14.41 4.09 7.23
N LYS A 59 15.50 4.69 6.78
CA LYS A 59 16.28 4.20 5.64
C LYS A 59 16.77 2.77 5.87
N GLY A 60 17.36 2.49 7.03
CA GLY A 60 17.81 1.15 7.39
C GLY A 60 16.68 0.12 7.40
N VAL A 61 15.52 0.48 7.96
CA VAL A 61 14.32 -0.38 7.98
C VAL A 61 13.80 -0.64 6.56
N LEU A 62 13.62 0.40 5.74
CA LEU A 62 13.10 0.25 4.37
C LEU A 62 14.04 -0.55 3.47
N TYR A 63 15.35 -0.39 3.64
CA TYR A 63 16.34 -1.22 2.96
C TYR A 63 16.20 -2.71 3.35
N CYS A 64 16.01 -3.00 4.64
CA CYS A 64 15.80 -4.37 5.08
C CYS A 64 14.47 -4.94 4.58
N PHE A 65 13.39 -4.13 4.55
CA PHE A 65 12.10 -4.53 3.97
C PHE A 65 12.25 -4.85 2.48
N SER A 66 13.07 -4.11 1.73
CA SER A 66 13.36 -4.41 0.32
C SER A 66 14.12 -5.73 0.11
N ARG A 67 14.51 -6.40 1.20
CA ARG A 67 15.18 -7.70 1.22
C ARG A 67 14.41 -8.74 2.03
N GLU A 68 13.14 -8.47 2.30
CA GLU A 68 12.24 -9.34 3.08
C GLU A 68 12.72 -9.59 4.52
N ILE A 69 13.43 -8.61 5.11
CA ILE A 69 13.93 -8.67 6.49
C ILE A 69 13.10 -7.71 7.36
N TYR A 70 12.28 -8.27 8.26
CA TYR A 70 11.29 -7.49 9.02
C TYR A 70 11.53 -7.47 10.54
N SER A 71 12.24 -8.45 11.10
CA SER A 71 12.41 -8.53 12.56
C SER A 71 13.49 -7.56 13.06
N PRO A 72 13.31 -6.92 14.23
CA PRO A 72 14.31 -5.99 14.78
C PRO A 72 15.71 -6.61 14.92
N GLU A 73 15.78 -7.89 15.29
CA GLU A 73 17.01 -8.64 15.46
C GLU A 73 17.72 -8.88 14.13
N GLU A 74 16.99 -9.21 13.06
CA GLU A 74 17.56 -9.45 11.75
C GLU A 74 17.94 -8.15 11.05
N ILE A 75 17.12 -7.10 11.19
CA ILE A 75 17.45 -5.75 10.71
C ILE A 75 18.77 -5.27 11.34
N ALA A 76 18.89 -5.36 12.66
CA ALA A 76 20.11 -4.98 13.35
C ALA A 76 21.30 -5.86 12.97
N ARG A 77 21.08 -7.14 12.63
CA ARG A 77 22.14 -8.03 12.13
C ARG A 77 22.62 -7.61 10.74
N GLU A 78 21.70 -7.26 9.85
CA GLU A 78 21.98 -6.84 8.48
C GLU A 78 22.76 -5.52 8.46
N LEU A 79 22.31 -4.55 9.27
CA LEU A 79 22.95 -3.24 9.42
C LEU A 79 24.26 -3.28 10.24
N ARG A 80 24.90 -4.45 10.40
CA ARG A 80 26.29 -4.55 10.89
C ARG A 80 27.33 -4.39 9.80
N ASP A 81 26.94 -4.56 8.55
CA ASP A 81 27.83 -4.29 7.42
C ASP A 81 28.17 -2.80 7.37
N GLU A 82 29.47 -2.50 7.35
CA GLU A 82 29.99 -1.13 7.42
C GLU A 82 29.53 -0.27 6.24
N LEU A 83 29.52 -0.83 5.04
CA LEU A 83 29.09 -0.12 3.86
C LEU A 83 27.59 0.22 3.96
N LEU A 84 26.78 -0.74 4.40
CA LEU A 84 25.33 -0.57 4.47
C LEU A 84 24.89 0.47 5.50
N TYR A 85 25.41 0.42 6.73
CA TYR A 85 24.98 1.38 7.75
C TYR A 85 25.44 2.80 7.42
N LEU A 86 26.66 2.96 6.88
CA LEU A 86 27.15 4.28 6.47
C LEU A 86 26.28 4.87 5.35
N GLN A 87 25.86 4.06 4.38
CA GLN A 87 24.99 4.52 3.27
C GLN A 87 23.56 4.82 3.70
N CYS A 88 23.08 4.20 4.79
CA CYS A 88 21.82 4.60 5.42
C CYS A 88 21.96 5.89 6.27
N GLY A 89 23.18 6.38 6.47
CA GLY A 89 23.49 7.61 7.22
C GLY A 89 23.92 7.40 8.67
N PHE A 90 24.02 6.15 9.15
CA PHE A 90 24.44 5.88 10.52
C PHE A 90 25.94 6.13 10.71
N ILE A 91 26.34 6.58 11.91
CA ILE A 91 27.76 6.70 12.32
C ILE A 91 28.29 5.36 12.90
N SER A 92 27.40 4.55 13.46
CA SER A 92 27.66 3.22 14.05
C SER A 92 26.48 2.29 13.77
N PRO A 93 26.67 0.96 13.74
CA PRO A 93 25.58 0.03 13.46
C PRO A 93 24.51 0.08 14.57
N PRO A 94 23.21 0.16 14.23
CA PRO A 94 22.14 0.25 15.22
C PRO A 94 21.93 -1.07 15.97
N SER A 95 21.64 -0.97 17.26
CA SER A 95 21.24 -2.13 18.06
C SER A 95 19.80 -2.57 17.76
N HIS A 96 19.48 -3.85 18.00
CA HIS A 96 18.09 -4.35 17.89
C HIS A 96 17.12 -3.61 18.82
N GLN A 97 17.59 -3.07 19.95
CA GLN A 97 16.77 -2.25 20.85
C GLN A 97 16.46 -0.89 20.24
N SER A 98 17.43 -0.28 19.53
CA SER A 98 17.24 0.96 18.79
C SER A 98 16.20 0.77 17.68
N ILE A 99 16.32 -0.31 16.90
CA ILE A 99 15.35 -0.67 15.84
C ILE A 99 13.96 -0.92 16.44
N ARG A 100 13.85 -1.72 17.50
CA ARG A 100 12.57 -2.03 18.14
C ARG A 100 11.87 -0.79 18.69
N ARG A 101 12.63 0.12 19.31
CA ARG A 101 12.10 1.40 19.80
C ARG A 101 11.60 2.25 18.64
N PHE A 102 12.38 2.38 17.57
CA PHE A 102 11.96 3.09 16.36
C PHE A 102 10.68 2.52 15.77
N LEU A 103 10.57 1.20 15.61
CA LEU A 103 9.36 0.55 15.09
C LEU A 103 8.13 0.77 15.99
N THR A 104 8.35 0.93 17.30
CA THR A 104 7.27 1.27 18.24
C THR A 104 6.82 2.71 18.07
N ASP A 105 7.78 3.63 17.93
CA ASP A 105 7.52 5.07 17.76
C ASP A 105 6.87 5.36 16.40
N VAL A 106 7.41 4.79 15.32
CA VAL A 106 6.90 5.01 13.95
C VAL A 106 5.50 4.45 13.79
N ALA A 107 5.13 3.36 14.50
CA ALA A 107 3.78 2.81 14.45
C ALA A 107 2.70 3.81 14.90
N LEU A 108 3.06 4.86 15.65
CA LEU A 108 2.16 5.93 16.06
C LEU A 108 1.92 6.98 14.97
N VAL A 109 2.82 7.10 13.99
CA VAL A 109 2.84 8.16 12.96
C VAL A 109 3.02 7.60 11.54
N VAL A 110 2.86 6.29 11.35
CA VAL A 110 3.23 5.60 10.11
C VAL A 110 2.35 6.01 8.92
N GLU A 111 1.10 6.38 9.18
CA GLU A 111 0.18 6.90 8.14
C GLU A 111 0.66 8.28 7.67
N ASP A 112 0.96 9.18 8.61
CA ASP A 112 1.54 10.50 8.31
C ASP A 112 2.87 10.36 7.53
N VAL A 113 3.73 9.41 7.91
CA VAL A 113 4.99 9.13 7.19
C VAL A 113 4.73 8.68 5.76
N PHE A 114 3.70 7.86 5.55
CA PHE A 114 3.27 7.45 4.22
C PHE A 114 2.75 8.65 3.42
N GLU A 115 1.91 9.49 4.01
CA GLU A 115 1.38 10.71 3.38
C GLU A 115 2.50 11.66 2.91
N TYR A 116 3.53 11.91 3.75
CA TYR A 116 4.70 12.70 3.35
C TYR A 116 5.46 12.10 2.16
N LEU A 117 5.51 10.78 2.02
CA LEU A 117 6.12 10.14 0.85
C LEU A 117 5.22 10.23 -0.39
N VAL A 118 3.89 10.21 -0.22
CA VAL A 118 2.93 10.47 -1.29
C VAL A 118 3.07 11.90 -1.82
N GLU A 119 3.22 12.90 -0.95
CA GLU A 119 3.50 14.28 -1.37
C GLU A 119 4.76 14.39 -2.23
N GLN A 120 5.80 13.61 -1.89
CA GLN A 120 7.01 13.54 -2.71
C GLN A 120 6.76 12.88 -4.08
N VAL A 121 5.86 11.91 -4.18
CA VAL A 121 5.41 11.35 -5.47
C VAL A 121 4.66 12.42 -6.27
N ALA A 122 3.72 13.12 -5.65
CA ALA A 122 2.93 14.19 -6.28
C ALA A 122 3.84 15.29 -6.84
N ALA A 123 4.84 15.74 -6.07
CA ALA A 123 5.82 16.75 -6.48
C ALA A 123 6.73 16.36 -7.66
N ARG A 124 6.63 15.11 -8.17
CA ARG A 124 7.43 14.57 -9.27
C ARG A 124 6.58 14.24 -10.51
N ASP A 125 5.34 14.73 -10.58
CA ASP A 125 4.40 14.49 -11.68
C ASP A 125 4.21 12.99 -11.99
N LEU A 126 4.21 12.15 -10.93
CA LEU A 126 4.05 10.70 -11.03
C LEU A 126 2.59 10.23 -10.94
N LEU A 127 1.66 11.15 -10.67
CA LEU A 127 0.22 10.88 -10.60
C LEU A 127 -0.38 10.87 -12.01
N ASP A 128 -1.34 9.98 -12.26
CA ASP A 128 -2.18 10.00 -13.45
C ASP A 128 -3.55 10.64 -13.18
N ASN A 129 -4.30 10.90 -14.25
CA ASN A 129 -5.64 11.50 -14.14
C ASN A 129 -6.74 10.47 -13.77
N THR A 130 -6.37 9.25 -13.37
CA THR A 130 -7.32 8.16 -13.11
C THR A 130 -6.93 7.45 -11.83
N PHE A 131 -7.64 7.69 -10.75
CA PHE A 131 -7.41 6.98 -9.50
C PHE A 131 -8.28 5.71 -9.43
N ARG A 132 -7.81 4.73 -8.68
CA ARG A 132 -8.46 3.41 -8.56
C ARG A 132 -8.48 3.00 -7.10
N ILE A 133 -9.66 2.75 -6.57
CA ILE A 133 -9.88 2.31 -5.20
C ILE A 133 -10.20 0.82 -5.19
N ASP A 134 -9.51 0.07 -4.32
CA ASP A 134 -9.79 -1.34 -4.09
C ASP A 134 -9.37 -1.77 -2.68
N SER A 135 -9.94 -2.88 -2.22
CA SER A 135 -9.61 -3.50 -0.95
C SER A 135 -8.77 -4.75 -1.17
N THR A 136 -7.75 -4.95 -0.34
CA THR A 136 -6.92 -6.16 -0.34
C THR A 136 -6.91 -6.80 1.03
N ASP A 137 -6.71 -8.11 1.03
CA ASP A 137 -6.45 -8.93 2.21
C ASP A 137 -5.04 -8.69 2.77
N VAL A 138 -4.94 -8.74 4.10
CA VAL A 138 -3.68 -8.74 4.84
C VAL A 138 -3.75 -9.92 5.80
N HIS A 139 -3.05 -11.01 5.47
CA HIS A 139 -3.04 -12.23 6.28
C HIS A 139 -2.33 -12.00 7.61
N ALA A 140 -2.91 -12.51 8.69
CA ALA A 140 -2.30 -12.47 10.01
C ALA A 140 -1.72 -13.84 10.40
N ASP A 141 -0.74 -13.84 11.30
CA ASP A 141 -0.33 -15.07 12.01
C ASP A 141 -1.57 -15.66 12.71
N PRO A 142 -1.87 -16.96 12.57
CA PRO A 142 -3.03 -17.60 13.21
C PRO A 142 -3.10 -17.46 14.74
N ARG A 143 -1.98 -17.07 15.38
CA ARG A 143 -1.89 -16.80 16.82
C ARG A 143 -2.13 -15.33 17.18
N ASP A 144 -2.45 -14.48 16.21
CA ASP A 144 -2.81 -13.09 16.45
C ASP A 144 -4.25 -13.03 17.01
N SER A 145 -4.36 -12.68 18.29
CA SER A 145 -5.66 -12.59 18.97
C SER A 145 -6.49 -11.37 18.57
N GLU A 146 -5.89 -10.41 17.86
CA GLU A 146 -6.57 -9.20 17.39
C GLU A 146 -7.06 -9.32 15.94
N ALA A 147 -6.71 -10.40 15.24
CA ALA A 147 -7.17 -10.70 13.88
C ALA A 147 -8.47 -11.53 13.89
N SER A 148 -9.20 -11.50 12.78
CA SER A 148 -10.46 -12.24 12.61
C SER A 148 -10.54 -12.97 11.29
N TRP A 149 -11.43 -13.97 11.22
CA TRP A 149 -11.83 -14.57 9.96
C TRP A 149 -12.69 -13.58 9.17
N ASN A 150 -12.28 -13.33 7.93
CA ASN A 150 -12.93 -12.43 6.99
C ASN A 150 -13.34 -13.22 5.76
N TYR A 151 -14.51 -12.87 5.21
CA TYR A 151 -14.98 -13.45 3.96
C TYR A 151 -14.35 -12.73 2.78
N ASP A 152 -13.83 -13.50 1.82
CA ASP A 152 -13.38 -12.99 0.54
C ASP A 152 -14.20 -13.65 -0.58
N PRO A 153 -15.16 -12.92 -1.18
CA PRO A 153 -15.96 -13.45 -2.29
C PRO A 153 -15.14 -13.73 -3.55
N THR A 154 -13.88 -13.32 -3.59
CA THR A 154 -12.95 -13.53 -4.72
C THR A 154 -11.90 -14.61 -4.45
N ALA A 155 -11.88 -15.20 -3.25
CA ALA A 155 -10.97 -16.29 -2.93
C ALA A 155 -11.52 -17.62 -3.49
N GLU A 156 -10.68 -18.36 -4.22
CA GLU A 156 -10.99 -19.73 -4.64
C GLU A 156 -11.16 -20.63 -3.39
N ALA A 157 -12.20 -21.47 -3.35
CA ALA A 157 -12.35 -22.41 -2.24
C ALA A 157 -11.16 -23.38 -2.17
N ASP A 158 -10.43 -23.36 -1.05
CA ASP A 158 -9.44 -24.37 -0.73
C ASP A 158 -10.14 -25.74 -0.60
N SER A 159 -9.98 -26.58 -1.61
CA SER A 159 -10.50 -27.96 -1.63
C SER A 159 -9.65 -28.90 -0.77
N SER A 160 -9.21 -28.50 0.42
CA SER A 160 -8.39 -29.30 1.31
C SER A 160 -9.01 -29.39 2.71
N ASP A 161 -9.97 -30.29 2.87
CA ASP A 161 -10.06 -31.25 3.98
C ASP A 161 -11.43 -31.92 4.00
N THR A 162 -11.55 -33.04 3.30
CA THR A 162 -12.42 -34.16 3.72
C THR A 162 -11.94 -35.43 3.04
N ASP A 163 -10.78 -35.90 3.49
CA ASP A 163 -10.37 -37.27 3.24
C ASP A 163 -10.04 -37.90 4.60
N GLN A 164 -11.10 -38.14 5.38
CA GLN A 164 -11.05 -39.11 6.46
C GLN A 164 -12.45 -39.61 6.85
N SER A 165 -12.56 -40.94 6.79
CA SER A 165 -13.58 -41.86 7.29
C SER A 165 -14.84 -42.10 6.45
N ASP A 166 -14.71 -42.96 5.43
CA ASP A 166 -15.77 -43.90 5.04
C ASP A 166 -15.50 -45.28 5.67
N GLU A 167 -16.16 -45.52 6.81
CA GLU A 167 -16.66 -46.85 7.17
C GLU A 167 -18.05 -46.68 7.78
N SER A 168 -19.10 -46.86 6.97
CA SER A 168 -20.22 -47.80 7.25
C SER A 168 -21.38 -47.54 6.29
N GLU A 169 -21.73 -48.57 5.52
CA GLU A 169 -23.01 -48.68 4.83
C GLU A 169 -24.15 -48.81 5.84
N GLN A 170 -25.24 -48.02 5.72
CA GLN A 170 -26.62 -48.53 5.58
C GLN A 170 -27.71 -47.42 5.61
N ASP A 171 -28.58 -47.50 4.60
CA ASP A 171 -30.05 -47.37 4.59
C ASP A 171 -30.80 -46.02 4.77
N THR A 172 -31.37 -45.61 3.64
CA THR A 172 -32.81 -45.31 3.37
C THR A 172 -33.45 -43.95 3.67
N SER A 173 -34.05 -43.46 2.58
CA SER A 173 -35.37 -42.80 2.43
C SER A 173 -35.46 -41.27 2.35
N ASP A 174 -35.90 -40.85 1.15
CA ASP A 174 -36.95 -39.89 0.81
C ASP A 174 -37.04 -38.54 1.53
N GLY A 175 -36.93 -37.45 0.75
CA GLY A 175 -37.45 -36.14 1.19
C GLY A 175 -36.99 -34.92 0.39
N ASN A 176 -37.53 -34.76 -0.81
CA ASN A 176 -37.69 -33.54 -1.61
C ASN A 176 -37.53 -32.18 -0.85
N SER A 177 -36.64 -31.28 -1.31
CA SER A 177 -36.95 -29.83 -1.47
C SER A 177 -35.78 -29.04 -2.07
N ASP A 178 -36.14 -28.37 -3.16
CA ASP A 178 -35.72 -27.04 -3.62
C ASP A 178 -34.28 -26.85 -4.13
N ASP A 179 -34.20 -26.89 -5.46
CA ASP A 179 -33.25 -26.14 -6.27
C ASP A 179 -33.16 -24.67 -5.80
N GLN A 180 -32.02 -24.29 -5.23
CA GLN A 180 -31.55 -22.91 -5.21
C GLN A 180 -30.15 -22.87 -5.81
N ASP A 181 -30.10 -22.41 -7.06
CA ASP A 181 -28.88 -21.94 -7.71
C ASP A 181 -28.39 -20.68 -6.98
N GLU A 182 -27.39 -20.81 -6.10
CA GLU A 182 -26.50 -19.70 -5.75
C GLU A 182 -25.04 -20.15 -5.89
N GLN A 183 -24.43 -19.74 -7.01
CA GLN A 183 -22.98 -19.76 -7.20
C GLN A 183 -22.33 -18.83 -6.18
N GLY A 184 -21.61 -19.41 -5.22
CA GLY A 184 -20.81 -18.71 -4.23
C GLY A 184 -19.58 -19.53 -3.85
N ASP A 185 -18.61 -19.60 -4.76
CA ASP A 185 -17.25 -20.07 -4.49
C ASP A 185 -16.45 -18.91 -3.91
N GLY A 186 -16.58 -18.69 -2.60
CA GLY A 186 -15.84 -17.65 -1.88
C GLY A 186 -15.15 -18.23 -0.65
N GLY A 187 -13.85 -17.99 -0.54
CA GLY A 187 -13.01 -18.43 0.58
C GLY A 187 -13.07 -17.50 1.81
N TYR A 188 -12.51 -17.99 2.92
CA TYR A 188 -12.28 -17.22 4.15
C TYR A 188 -10.78 -17.04 4.35
N TYR A 189 -10.35 -15.87 4.82
CA TYR A 189 -8.97 -15.62 5.24
C TYR A 189 -8.91 -15.12 6.69
N PHE A 190 -7.85 -15.46 7.40
CA PHE A 190 -7.61 -14.97 8.76
C PHE A 190 -6.68 -13.76 8.71
N GLY A 191 -7.17 -12.59 9.12
CA GLY A 191 -6.37 -11.38 9.06
C GLY A 191 -7.14 -10.09 9.17
N TYR A 192 -6.68 -9.10 8.40
CA TYR A 192 -7.17 -7.73 8.36
C TYR A 192 -7.41 -7.30 6.91
N GLY A 193 -8.03 -6.14 6.72
CA GLY A 193 -8.15 -5.51 5.40
C GLY A 193 -7.22 -4.32 5.23
N CYS A 194 -6.97 -3.97 3.97
CA CYS A 194 -6.35 -2.71 3.60
C CYS A 194 -7.09 -2.12 2.41
N LEU A 195 -7.72 -0.95 2.59
CA LEU A 195 -8.27 -0.16 1.51
C LEU A 195 -7.16 0.70 0.92
N ILE A 196 -7.02 0.71 -0.41
CA ILE A 196 -5.94 1.46 -1.07
C ILE A 196 -6.52 2.22 -2.26
N VAL A 197 -6.17 3.49 -2.37
CA VAL A 197 -6.33 4.27 -3.61
C VAL A 197 -4.99 4.30 -4.32
N THR A 198 -5.02 4.02 -5.61
CA THR A 198 -3.83 3.87 -6.45
C THR A 198 -3.91 4.75 -7.69
N THR A 199 -2.74 5.10 -8.22
CA THR A 199 -2.56 5.92 -9.42
C THR A 199 -1.43 5.36 -10.28
N GLY A 200 -1.44 5.75 -11.56
CA GLY A 200 -0.27 5.76 -12.42
C GLY A 200 0.49 4.43 -12.47
N PRO A 201 1.84 4.44 -12.45
CA PRO A 201 2.66 3.25 -12.60
C PRO A 201 2.72 2.45 -11.29
N LYS A 202 1.56 2.03 -10.78
CA LYS A 202 1.41 1.19 -9.59
C LYS A 202 1.76 1.89 -8.27
N LEU A 203 1.20 3.06 -7.99
CA LEU A 203 1.54 3.84 -6.80
C LEU A 203 0.36 3.92 -5.83
N PRO A 204 0.51 3.53 -4.54
CA PRO A 204 -0.48 3.81 -3.52
C PRO A 204 -0.42 5.31 -3.14
N VAL A 205 -1.56 6.00 -3.18
CA VAL A 205 -1.64 7.45 -2.84
C VAL A 205 -2.49 7.74 -1.62
N ALA A 206 -3.35 6.80 -1.22
CA ALA A 206 -4.02 6.82 0.07
C ALA A 206 -4.30 5.38 0.52
N ALA A 207 -4.39 5.16 1.82
CA ALA A 207 -4.73 3.85 2.35
C ALA A 207 -5.42 3.93 3.71
N ALA A 208 -6.20 2.89 4.05
CA ALA A 208 -6.68 2.65 5.40
C ALA A 208 -6.51 1.19 5.79
N PHE A 209 -5.93 0.97 6.95
CA PHE A 209 -5.86 -0.36 7.57
C PHE A 209 -7.16 -0.66 8.35
N THR A 210 -7.89 -1.67 7.90
CA THR A 210 -9.23 -2.01 8.41
C THR A 210 -9.22 -3.32 9.17
N GLU A 211 -10.29 -3.64 9.89
CA GLU A 211 -10.44 -4.95 10.54
C GLU A 211 -10.79 -6.05 9.52
N GLN A 212 -11.48 -5.66 8.45
CA GLN A 212 -12.01 -6.57 7.43
C GLN A 212 -11.81 -5.98 6.03
N LYS A 213 -11.83 -6.82 4.99
CA LYS A 213 -11.74 -6.39 3.58
C LYS A 213 -12.92 -5.51 3.18
N GLN A 214 -14.12 -5.81 3.68
CA GLN A 214 -15.28 -4.96 3.47
C GLN A 214 -15.17 -3.71 4.35
N VAL A 215 -15.28 -2.55 3.72
CA VAL A 215 -15.04 -1.28 4.36
C VAL A 215 -16.32 -0.47 4.43
N ASN A 216 -16.54 0.18 5.57
CA ASN A 216 -17.70 1.07 5.72
C ASN A 216 -17.56 2.33 4.87
N GLN A 217 -18.69 2.95 4.56
CA GLN A 217 -18.75 4.14 3.72
C GLN A 217 -17.91 5.30 4.26
N GLU A 218 -17.85 5.50 5.58
CA GLU A 218 -17.08 6.57 6.21
C GLU A 218 -15.58 6.46 5.90
N THR A 219 -15.03 5.25 6.03
CA THR A 219 -13.62 4.99 5.74
C THR A 219 -13.32 5.14 4.26
N VAL A 220 -14.23 4.69 3.38
CA VAL A 220 -14.07 4.87 1.92
C VAL A 220 -14.03 6.36 1.56
N ARG A 221 -14.95 7.16 2.09
CA ARG A 221 -14.99 8.61 1.87
C ARG A 221 -13.72 9.29 2.37
N ARG A 222 -13.26 8.95 3.58
CA ARG A 222 -12.01 9.48 4.16
C ARG A 222 -10.80 9.17 3.27
N VAL A 223 -10.58 7.90 2.92
CA VAL A 223 -9.42 7.51 2.07
C VAL A 223 -9.51 8.15 0.68
N THR A 224 -10.73 8.33 0.16
CA THR A 224 -10.94 9.06 -1.10
C THR A 224 -10.51 10.52 -0.95
N GLN A 225 -10.91 11.20 0.12
CA GLN A 225 -10.50 12.58 0.40
C GLN A 225 -8.99 12.71 0.59
N ASP A 226 -8.36 11.77 1.30
CA ASP A 226 -6.90 11.73 1.46
C ASP A 226 -6.20 11.64 0.09
N ALA A 227 -6.74 10.84 -0.83
CA ALA A 227 -6.21 10.75 -2.20
C ALA A 227 -6.43 12.05 -3.01
N LEU A 228 -7.59 12.70 -2.88
CA LEU A 228 -7.87 13.96 -3.58
C LEU A 228 -7.04 15.13 -3.02
N ALA A 229 -6.61 15.07 -1.76
CA ALA A 229 -5.74 16.09 -1.17
C ALA A 229 -4.34 16.14 -1.85
N VAL A 230 -3.91 15.05 -2.48
CA VAL A 230 -2.58 14.95 -3.12
C VAL A 230 -2.63 15.08 -4.64
N GLY A 231 -3.80 15.00 -5.27
CA GLY A 231 -3.94 15.17 -6.72
C GLY A 231 -5.38 15.26 -7.19
N ASP A 232 -5.54 15.76 -8.43
CA ASP A 232 -6.83 16.10 -9.03
C ASP A 232 -7.17 15.15 -10.20
N PRO A 233 -7.57 13.88 -9.94
CA PRO A 233 -7.91 12.95 -11.01
C PRO A 233 -9.20 13.37 -11.72
N ASN A 234 -9.31 13.07 -13.01
CA ASN A 234 -10.59 13.19 -13.72
C ASN A 234 -11.54 12.04 -13.38
N TRP A 235 -10.98 10.86 -13.05
CA TRP A 235 -11.73 9.62 -12.87
C TRP A 235 -11.36 8.92 -11.57
N MET A 236 -12.35 8.36 -10.88
CA MET A 236 -12.15 7.47 -9.74
C MET A 236 -12.85 6.15 -10.01
N LEU A 237 -12.09 5.05 -10.08
CA LEU A 237 -12.61 3.73 -10.45
C LEU A 237 -12.70 2.83 -9.21
N GLY A 238 -13.86 2.24 -8.97
CA GLY A 238 -14.09 1.21 -7.95
C GLY A 238 -14.90 0.07 -8.51
N ASP A 239 -14.87 -1.11 -7.88
CA ASP A 239 -15.83 -2.17 -8.20
C ASP A 239 -17.24 -1.88 -7.65
N SER A 240 -18.16 -2.83 -7.80
CA SER A 240 -19.55 -2.69 -7.37
C SER A 240 -19.73 -2.55 -5.86
N ALA A 241 -18.73 -2.90 -5.03
CA ALA A 241 -18.77 -2.64 -3.60
C ALA A 241 -18.69 -1.12 -3.30
N PHE A 242 -18.20 -0.33 -4.25
CA PHE A 242 -18.14 1.13 -4.17
C PHE A 242 -19.38 1.82 -4.76
N ASP A 243 -20.43 1.08 -5.12
CA ASP A 243 -21.73 1.63 -5.53
C ASP A 243 -22.48 2.26 -4.32
N MET A 244 -21.95 3.37 -3.83
CA MET A 244 -22.45 4.10 -2.67
C MET A 244 -22.81 5.54 -3.08
N LEU A 245 -24.09 5.92 -2.91
CA LEU A 245 -24.60 7.22 -3.37
C LEU A 245 -23.78 8.41 -2.85
N ASN A 246 -23.53 8.51 -1.54
CA ASN A 246 -22.79 9.66 -1.02
C ASN A 246 -21.32 9.68 -1.47
N TRP A 247 -20.72 8.52 -1.77
CA TRP A 247 -19.35 8.49 -2.30
C TRP A 247 -19.31 9.03 -3.74
N HIS A 248 -20.30 8.65 -4.54
CA HIS A 248 -20.46 9.23 -5.88
C HIS A 248 -20.71 10.74 -5.83
N ASP A 249 -21.57 11.20 -4.92
CA ASP A 249 -21.92 12.61 -4.80
C ASP A 249 -20.72 13.46 -4.38
N ASP A 250 -19.97 13.03 -3.36
CA ASP A 250 -18.76 13.72 -2.94
C ASP A 250 -17.76 13.87 -4.11
N LEU A 251 -17.55 12.81 -4.90
CA LEU A 251 -16.63 12.86 -6.03
C LEU A 251 -17.10 13.83 -7.12
N ILE A 252 -18.39 13.84 -7.43
CA ILE A 252 -18.97 14.77 -8.42
C ILE A 252 -18.85 16.22 -7.94
N GLU A 253 -19.06 16.47 -6.65
CA GLU A 253 -18.89 17.80 -6.04
C GLU A 253 -17.44 18.30 -6.13
N GLU A 254 -16.47 17.40 -6.01
CA GLU A 254 -15.03 17.66 -6.23
C GLU A 254 -14.64 17.69 -7.73
N GLY A 255 -15.60 17.52 -8.65
CA GLY A 255 -15.35 17.55 -10.09
C GLY A 255 -14.73 16.28 -10.66
N VAL A 256 -14.70 15.19 -9.89
CA VAL A 256 -14.19 13.87 -10.28
C VAL A 256 -15.34 12.98 -10.75
N VAL A 257 -15.12 12.20 -11.81
CA VAL A 257 -16.14 11.28 -12.30
C VAL A 257 -15.96 9.88 -11.68
N PRO A 258 -16.83 9.47 -10.74
CA PRO A 258 -16.80 8.11 -10.18
C PRO A 258 -17.31 7.09 -11.19
N ILE A 259 -16.61 5.97 -11.34
CA ILE A 259 -17.06 4.83 -12.14
C ILE A 259 -17.03 3.59 -11.25
N ALA A 260 -18.22 3.15 -10.85
CA ALA A 260 -18.46 1.88 -10.18
C ALA A 260 -19.66 1.20 -10.86
N PRO A 261 -19.58 -0.12 -11.14
CA PRO A 261 -20.71 -0.88 -11.66
C PRO A 261 -21.91 -0.77 -10.73
N TYR A 262 -23.09 -0.59 -11.32
CA TYR A 262 -24.34 -0.50 -10.59
C TYR A 262 -24.71 -1.83 -9.93
N ASN A 263 -25.07 -1.79 -8.65
CA ASN A 263 -25.54 -2.96 -7.91
C ASN A 263 -27.08 -2.94 -7.83
N GLU A 264 -27.71 -3.69 -8.73
CA GLU A 264 -29.18 -3.81 -8.85
C GLU A 264 -29.85 -4.34 -7.58
N ARG A 265 -29.12 -5.11 -6.74
CA ARG A 265 -29.67 -5.74 -5.53
C ARG A 265 -30.10 -4.74 -4.45
N ASN A 266 -29.77 -3.47 -4.61
CA ASN A 266 -30.04 -2.42 -3.63
C ASN A 266 -31.37 -1.69 -3.85
N THR A 267 -32.20 -2.08 -4.83
CA THR A 267 -33.50 -1.42 -5.10
C THR A 267 -34.56 -2.40 -5.61
N ASP A 268 -35.83 -2.15 -5.25
CA ASP A 268 -36.99 -2.90 -5.73
C ASP A 268 -37.36 -2.55 -7.20
N ASP A 269 -36.87 -1.41 -7.70
CA ASP A 269 -37.06 -0.92 -9.08
C ASP A 269 -35.68 -0.57 -9.67
N PRO A 270 -35.00 -1.52 -10.33
CA PRO A 270 -33.64 -1.32 -10.84
C PRO A 270 -33.62 -0.41 -12.07
N TYR A 271 -32.60 0.44 -12.12
CA TYR A 271 -32.35 1.29 -13.28
C TYR A 271 -31.71 0.49 -14.42
N ASP A 272 -32.08 0.80 -15.67
CA ASP A 272 -31.40 0.32 -16.87
C ASP A 272 -30.11 1.12 -17.11
N ILE A 273 -29.09 0.86 -16.29
CA ILE A 273 -27.76 1.50 -16.33
C ILE A 273 -26.67 0.47 -16.02
N GLU A 274 -25.48 0.67 -16.57
CA GLU A 274 -24.33 -0.21 -16.27
C GLU A 274 -23.51 0.36 -15.10
N TYR A 275 -23.32 1.68 -15.08
CA TYR A 275 -22.57 2.38 -14.03
C TYR A 275 -23.46 3.35 -13.26
N ARG A 276 -23.29 3.42 -11.94
CA ARG A 276 -24.07 4.30 -11.07
C ARG A 276 -24.05 5.77 -11.50
N ILE A 277 -22.94 6.23 -12.07
CA ILE A 277 -22.78 7.61 -12.54
C ILE A 277 -23.78 8.02 -13.62
N GLU A 278 -24.30 7.09 -14.42
CA GLU A 278 -25.31 7.38 -15.45
C GLU A 278 -26.63 7.90 -14.88
N GLN A 279 -26.96 7.47 -13.65
CA GLN A 279 -28.08 7.99 -12.89
C GLN A 279 -27.68 9.23 -12.08
N ARG A 280 -26.53 9.23 -11.39
CA ARG A 280 -26.11 10.37 -10.55
C ARG A 280 -25.91 11.65 -11.34
N ILE A 281 -25.33 11.59 -12.54
CA ILE A 281 -25.04 12.80 -13.31
C ILE A 281 -26.32 13.58 -13.68
N LYS A 282 -27.44 12.87 -13.87
CA LYS A 282 -28.75 13.48 -14.17
C LYS A 282 -29.33 14.22 -12.97
N GLU A 283 -28.96 13.84 -11.75
CA GLU A 283 -29.39 14.54 -10.54
C GLU A 283 -28.57 15.80 -10.28
N HIS A 284 -27.29 15.79 -10.69
CA HIS A 284 -26.38 16.92 -10.53
C HIS A 284 -26.38 17.89 -11.71
N SER A 285 -26.82 17.46 -12.90
CA SER A 285 -26.82 18.30 -14.10
C SER A 285 -27.85 17.88 -15.14
N ASP A 286 -28.64 18.85 -15.60
CA ASP A 286 -29.53 18.69 -16.76
C ASP A 286 -28.79 18.83 -18.11
N ASN A 287 -27.55 19.31 -18.10
CA ASN A 287 -26.82 19.73 -19.31
C ASN A 287 -25.61 18.87 -19.64
N VAL A 288 -25.20 17.99 -18.72
CA VAL A 288 -24.01 17.14 -18.85
C VAL A 288 -24.46 15.68 -18.91
N GLY A 289 -23.96 14.96 -19.91
CA GLY A 289 -24.19 13.53 -20.06
C GLY A 289 -22.87 12.77 -20.07
N VAL A 290 -22.93 11.51 -19.69
CA VAL A 290 -21.81 10.57 -19.82
C VAL A 290 -22.00 9.71 -21.06
N TRP A 291 -20.90 9.45 -21.77
CA TRP A 291 -20.93 8.57 -22.93
C TRP A 291 -20.56 7.15 -22.51
N SER A 292 -21.48 6.19 -22.61
CA SER A 292 -21.28 4.82 -22.10
C SER A 292 -20.00 4.16 -22.61
N LYS A 293 -19.64 4.38 -23.88
CA LYS A 293 -18.38 3.87 -24.45
C LYS A 293 -17.14 4.40 -23.72
N GLN A 294 -17.15 5.67 -23.32
CA GLN A 294 -16.06 6.28 -22.57
C GLN A 294 -15.98 5.70 -21.15
N LEU A 295 -17.13 5.43 -20.51
CA LEU A 295 -17.18 4.78 -19.20
C LEU A 295 -16.57 3.38 -19.28
N GLU A 296 -16.99 2.57 -20.26
CA GLU A 296 -16.49 1.20 -20.47
C GLU A 296 -14.98 1.17 -20.75
N GLU A 297 -14.50 2.05 -21.65
CA GLU A 297 -13.07 2.17 -21.97
C GLU A 297 -12.23 2.62 -20.77
N THR A 298 -12.77 3.52 -19.95
CA THR A 298 -12.08 4.00 -18.74
C THR A 298 -12.10 2.92 -17.66
N TYR A 299 -13.23 2.23 -17.46
CA TYR A 299 -13.38 1.18 -16.45
C TYR A 299 -12.45 -0.02 -16.69
N LYS A 300 -12.11 -0.34 -17.94
CA LYS A 300 -11.08 -1.36 -18.26
C LYS A 300 -9.74 -1.11 -17.57
N GLN A 301 -9.44 0.15 -17.23
CA GLN A 301 -8.22 0.51 -16.49
C GLN A 301 -8.28 0.14 -15.00
N ARG A 302 -9.44 -0.24 -14.43
CA ARG A 302 -9.57 -0.70 -13.04
C ARG A 302 -8.63 -1.86 -12.73
N SER A 303 -8.44 -2.78 -13.68
CA SER A 303 -7.48 -3.91 -13.58
C SER A 303 -6.04 -3.52 -13.22
N GLN A 304 -5.65 -2.24 -13.37
CA GLN A 304 -4.34 -1.77 -12.91
C GLN A 304 -4.21 -1.72 -11.38
N VAL A 305 -5.32 -1.64 -10.64
CA VAL A 305 -5.30 -1.66 -9.17
C VAL A 305 -4.74 -2.98 -8.65
N GLU A 306 -5.15 -4.12 -9.23
CA GLU A 306 -4.64 -5.45 -8.91
C GLU A 306 -3.13 -5.56 -9.14
N ARG A 307 -2.63 -4.94 -10.23
CA ARG A 307 -1.19 -4.88 -10.50
C ARG A 307 -0.44 -4.03 -9.48
N THR A 308 -1.10 -3.03 -8.92
CA THR A 308 -0.54 -2.16 -7.87
C THR A 308 -0.51 -2.88 -6.55
N ILE A 309 -1.61 -3.51 -6.17
CA ILE A 309 -1.70 -4.39 -5.01
C ILE A 309 -0.62 -5.46 -5.11
N GLY A 310 -0.48 -6.14 -6.26
CA GLY A 310 0.60 -7.11 -6.50
C GLY A 310 2.00 -6.53 -6.28
N ALA A 311 2.27 -5.31 -6.76
CA ALA A 311 3.55 -4.64 -6.51
C ALA A 311 3.77 -4.27 -5.04
N CYS A 312 2.70 -3.99 -4.28
CA CYS A 312 2.79 -3.82 -2.83
C CYS A 312 2.97 -5.17 -2.11
N LYS A 313 2.35 -6.25 -2.61
CA LYS A 313 2.54 -7.62 -2.11
C LYS A 313 4.00 -8.07 -2.29
N ASP A 314 4.62 -7.77 -3.43
CA ASP A 314 6.06 -7.97 -3.66
C ASP A 314 6.95 -7.22 -2.65
N CYS A 315 6.46 -6.14 -2.05
CA CYS A 315 7.15 -5.37 -1.01
C CYS A 315 6.81 -5.86 0.42
N GLY A 316 6.03 -6.94 0.56
CA GLY A 316 5.69 -7.57 1.84
C GLY A 316 4.33 -7.19 2.42
N LEU A 317 3.35 -6.78 1.60
CA LEU A 317 2.03 -6.34 2.08
C LEU A 317 1.16 -7.52 2.58
N GLU A 318 1.27 -8.67 1.93
CA GLU A 318 0.30 -9.77 2.04
C GLU A 318 0.37 -10.54 3.36
N THR A 319 1.59 -10.84 3.84
CA THR A 319 1.81 -11.71 5.00
C THR A 319 2.78 -11.08 6.02
N PRO A 320 2.35 -10.03 6.75
CA PRO A 320 3.18 -9.44 7.80
C PRO A 320 3.63 -10.46 8.84
N GLY A 321 4.96 -10.57 9.06
CA GLY A 321 5.56 -11.49 10.04
C GLY A 321 5.43 -11.05 11.50
N VAL A 322 4.42 -10.25 11.83
CA VAL A 322 4.21 -9.61 13.14
C VAL A 322 2.78 -9.85 13.64
N ARG A 323 2.54 -9.61 14.94
CA ARG A 323 1.21 -9.78 15.57
C ARG A 323 0.78 -8.53 16.31
N GLY A 324 -0.54 -8.39 16.42
CA GLY A 324 -1.20 -7.26 17.05
C GLY A 324 -1.45 -6.16 16.02
N ARG A 325 -2.67 -5.62 16.05
CA ARG A 325 -3.23 -4.72 15.04
C ARG A 325 -2.30 -3.55 14.72
N VAL A 326 -1.72 -2.93 15.75
CA VAL A 326 -0.81 -1.77 15.60
C VAL A 326 0.47 -2.15 14.85
N ARG A 327 1.04 -3.32 15.12
CA ARG A 327 2.28 -3.77 14.46
C ARG A 327 2.02 -4.19 13.03
N VAL A 328 0.91 -4.88 12.79
CA VAL A 328 0.49 -5.27 11.43
C VAL A 328 0.20 -4.03 10.59
N LYS A 329 -0.54 -3.05 11.14
CA LYS A 329 -0.74 -1.73 10.53
C LYS A 329 0.59 -1.07 10.17
N SER A 330 1.52 -0.98 11.13
CA SER A 330 2.83 -0.38 10.90
C SER A 330 3.62 -1.09 9.81
N HIS A 331 3.57 -2.41 9.75
CA HIS A 331 4.21 -3.19 8.69
C HIS A 331 3.60 -2.86 7.32
N VAL A 332 2.27 -2.86 7.23
CA VAL A 332 1.53 -2.52 6.00
C VAL A 332 1.95 -1.15 5.46
N PHE A 333 1.93 -0.10 6.30
CA PHE A 333 2.30 1.23 5.83
C PHE A 333 3.78 1.37 5.51
N LEU A 334 4.70 0.71 6.25
CA LEU A 334 6.12 0.67 5.88
C LEU A 334 6.34 0.01 4.51
N THR A 335 5.56 -1.01 4.19
CA THR A 335 5.57 -1.63 2.86
C THR A 335 5.07 -0.67 1.77
N LEU A 336 4.00 0.09 2.04
CA LEU A 336 3.53 1.12 1.10
C LEU A 336 4.58 2.22 0.91
N CYS A 337 5.24 2.66 1.99
CA CYS A 337 6.38 3.59 1.93
C CYS A 337 7.51 3.05 1.05
N LEU A 338 7.89 1.78 1.22
CA LEU A 338 8.92 1.13 0.39
C LEU A 338 8.54 1.16 -1.09
N ARG A 339 7.28 0.87 -1.42
CA ARG A 339 6.78 0.91 -2.80
C ARG A 339 6.97 2.30 -3.42
N LEU A 340 6.68 3.37 -2.68
CA LEU A 340 6.88 4.76 -3.14
C LEU A 340 8.36 5.11 -3.30
N VAL A 341 9.19 4.70 -2.35
CA VAL A 341 10.64 4.90 -2.41
C VAL A 341 11.24 4.26 -3.66
N ILE A 342 10.88 3.00 -3.95
CA ILE A 342 11.33 2.29 -5.17
C ILE A 342 10.84 3.01 -6.44
N ALA A 343 9.60 3.51 -6.45
CA ALA A 343 9.06 4.23 -7.59
C ALA A 343 9.84 5.52 -7.88
N ILE A 344 10.09 6.32 -6.85
CA ILE A 344 10.82 7.59 -6.95
C ILE A 344 12.26 7.33 -7.41
N ALA A 345 12.92 6.34 -6.83
CA ALA A 345 14.26 5.93 -7.22
C ALA A 345 14.32 5.53 -8.71
N ASN A 346 13.42 4.65 -9.15
CA ASN A 346 13.34 4.23 -10.55
C ASN A 346 13.08 5.41 -11.49
N TYR A 347 12.12 6.27 -11.15
CA TYR A 347 11.81 7.47 -11.93
C TYR A 347 13.04 8.37 -12.12
N LYS A 348 13.74 8.68 -11.03
CA LYS A 348 14.90 9.58 -11.05
C LYS A 348 16.10 8.99 -11.77
N ARG A 349 16.22 7.65 -11.80
CA ARG A 349 17.23 6.91 -12.56
C ARG A 349 16.83 6.66 -14.02
N GLY A 350 15.70 7.21 -14.48
CA GLY A 350 15.21 7.05 -15.86
C GLY A 350 14.62 5.67 -16.17
N ALA A 351 14.35 4.86 -15.15
CA ALA A 351 13.69 3.57 -15.26
C ALA A 351 12.16 3.70 -15.11
N ASN A 352 11.44 2.63 -15.43
CA ASN A 352 9.98 2.58 -15.25
C ASN A 352 9.63 2.60 -13.74
N PRO A 353 8.87 3.60 -13.23
CA PRO A 353 8.51 3.69 -11.81
C PRO A 353 7.63 2.53 -11.31
N GLY A 354 7.03 1.76 -12.23
CA GLY A 354 6.23 0.56 -11.95
C GLY A 354 7.02 -0.72 -11.71
N LYS A 355 8.36 -0.68 -11.84
CA LYS A 355 9.23 -1.77 -11.40
C LYS A 355 9.27 -1.84 -9.87
N THR A 356 9.25 -3.05 -9.33
CA THR A 356 9.34 -3.35 -7.89
C THR A 356 10.77 -3.57 -7.41
N THR A 357 11.75 -3.53 -8.31
CA THR A 357 13.17 -3.66 -8.00
C THR A 357 13.94 -2.46 -8.53
N ILE A 358 15.13 -2.23 -7.97
CA ILE A 358 16.08 -1.22 -8.43
C ILE A 358 17.26 -1.94 -9.06
N GLU A 359 17.63 -1.50 -10.26
CA GLU A 359 18.85 -1.95 -10.94
C GLU A 359 19.98 -0.96 -10.63
N VAL A 360 21.02 -1.47 -9.98
CA VAL A 360 22.30 -0.76 -9.80
C VAL A 360 23.27 -1.19 -10.88
N CYS A 361 24.05 -0.25 -11.42
CA CYS A 361 25.11 -0.58 -12.37
C CYS A 361 26.19 -1.40 -11.65
N GLN A 362 26.36 -2.67 -12.05
CA GLN A 362 27.41 -3.56 -11.56
C GLN A 362 28.80 -3.18 -12.09
#